data_AF-A0A3D4P5R8-F1
#
_entry.id   AF-A0A3D4P5R8-F1
#
_cell.length_a   1.000
_cell.length_b   1.000
_cell.length_c   1.000
_cell.angle_alpha   90.00
_cell.angle_beta   90.00
_cell.angle_gamma   90.00
#
_symmetry.space_group_name_H-M   'P 1'
#
loop_
_entity.id
_entity.type
_entity.pdbx_description
1 polymer ?
#
loop_
_entity_poly.entity_id
_entity_poly.type
_entity_poly.pdbx_seq_one_letter_code
_entity_poly.pdbx_strand_id
1 'polypeptide(L)'
;MEILKEFSLGYASPAQKSVLADLSRDPIVEDAFFLTGGTALSVFYLGHRVSDDIDLFTREPLDLAAVTDIILRPWAGEFIVGER
;
A
#
# COMPACT_ATOMS: atom_id res chain seq x y z
N MET A 1 -0.34 -13.84 18.23
CA MET A 1 -0.27 -13.10 16.96
C MET A 1 0.96 -13.61 16.25
N GLU A 2 0.80 -14.45 15.22
CA GLU A 2 1.94 -14.83 14.39
C GLU A 2 2.50 -13.57 13.73
N ILE A 3 3.81 -13.39 13.78
CA ILE A 3 4.48 -12.34 13.01
C ILE A 3 4.33 -12.75 11.55
N LEU A 4 3.55 -11.99 10.77
CA LEU A 4 3.46 -12.21 9.33
C LEU A 4 4.87 -12.14 8.75
N LYS A 5 5.24 -13.18 7.99
CA LYS A 5 6.54 -13.25 7.35
C LYS A 5 6.59 -12.24 6.20
N GLU A 6 7.47 -11.26 6.31
CA GLU A 6 7.69 -10.26 5.27
C GLU A 6 8.81 -10.72 4.30
N PHE A 7 8.47 -10.90 3.03
CA PHE A 7 9.40 -11.20 1.95
C PHE A 7 9.87 -9.89 1.30
N SER A 8 11.00 -9.34 1.76
CA SER A 8 11.51 -8.03 1.30
C SER A 8 11.81 -7.96 -0.21
N LEU A 9 12.10 -9.09 -0.86
CA LEU A 9 12.30 -9.17 -2.31
C LEU A 9 10.99 -9.05 -3.12
N GLY A 10 9.83 -9.08 -2.45
CA GLY A 10 8.53 -8.88 -3.08
C GLY A 10 8.22 -7.43 -3.43
N TYR A 11 8.89 -6.48 -2.76
CA TYR A 11 8.75 -5.04 -3.04
C TYR A 11 9.50 -4.65 -4.31
N ALA A 12 8.92 -3.76 -5.10
CA ALA A 12 9.52 -3.15 -6.27
C ALA A 12 10.59 -2.11 -5.93
N SER A 13 10.44 -1.41 -4.82
CA SER A 13 11.42 -0.42 -4.37
C SER A 13 11.36 -0.15 -2.87
N PRO A 14 12.42 0.43 -2.28
CA PRO A 14 12.37 0.92 -0.90
C PRO A 14 11.28 1.98 -0.68
N ALA A 15 11.02 2.82 -1.70
CA ALA A 15 9.97 3.83 -1.64
C ALA A 15 8.59 3.19 -1.52
N GLN A 16 8.29 2.15 -2.33
CA GLN A 16 7.03 1.40 -2.22
C GLN A 16 6.85 0.80 -0.81
N LYS A 17 7.91 0.24 -0.22
CA LYS A 17 7.85 -0.25 1.17
C LYS A 17 7.54 0.87 2.17
N SER A 18 8.11 2.06 1.99
CA SER A 18 7.80 3.22 2.84
C SER A 18 6.34 3.64 2.67
N VAL A 19 5.84 3.76 1.43
CA VAL A 19 4.43 4.07 1.14
C VAL A 19 3.52 3.12 1.89
N LEU A 20 3.77 1.81 1.76
CA LEU A 20 2.93 0.80 2.41
C LEU A 20 2.96 0.92 3.94
N ALA A 21 4.13 1.18 4.53
CA ALA A 21 4.28 1.35 5.97
C ALA A 21 3.61 2.65 6.49
N ASP A 22 3.60 3.70 5.69
CA ASP A 22 2.96 4.96 6.04
C ASP A 22 1.44 4.84 5.91
N LEU A 23 0.96 4.22 4.82
CA LEU A 23 -0.46 3.87 4.65
C LEU A 23 -0.95 2.99 5.80
N SER A 24 -0.19 1.97 6.22
CA SER A 24 -0.61 1.08 7.31
C SER A 24 -0.63 1.74 8.70
N ARG A 25 -0.13 2.97 8.83
CA ARG A 25 -0.16 3.76 10.08
C ARG A 25 -1.19 4.89 10.04
N ASP A 26 -1.78 5.13 8.87
CA ASP A 26 -2.87 6.10 8.76
C ASP A 26 -4.14 5.48 9.38
N PRO A 27 -4.78 6.14 10.35
CA PRO A 27 -5.93 5.57 11.05
C PRO A 27 -7.11 5.23 10.13
N ILE A 28 -7.34 6.03 9.06
CA ILE A 28 -8.43 5.78 8.12
C ILE A 28 -8.12 4.52 7.31
N VAL A 29 -6.87 4.36 6.89
CA VAL A 29 -6.42 3.18 6.14
C VAL A 29 -6.46 1.93 7.00
N GLU A 30 -5.92 1.98 8.21
CA GLU A 30 -5.87 0.85 9.15
C GLU A 30 -7.27 0.33 9.49
N ASP A 31 -8.22 1.24 9.74
CA ASP A 31 -9.57 0.87 10.17
C ASP A 31 -10.46 0.41 9.00
N ALA A 32 -10.32 1.02 7.81
CA ALA A 32 -11.28 0.84 6.73
C ALA A 32 -10.76 0.04 5.53
N PHE A 33 -9.45 -0.17 5.39
CA PHE A 33 -8.87 -0.81 4.21
C PHE A 33 -8.06 -2.05 4.54
N PHE A 34 -8.04 -2.98 3.59
CA PHE A 34 -7.24 -4.19 3.61
C PHE A 34 -6.26 -4.17 2.45
N LEU A 35 -4.99 -4.48 2.73
CA LEU A 35 -4.02 -4.76 1.67
C LEU A 35 -4.44 -6.04 0.92
N THR A 36 -4.53 -5.95 -0.40
CA THR A 36 -4.95 -7.07 -1.25
C THR A 36 -4.05 -7.18 -2.49
N GLY A 37 -4.47 -8.00 -3.45
CA GLY A 37 -3.84 -8.07 -4.77
C GLY A 37 -2.45 -8.68 -4.76
N GLY A 38 -1.66 -8.30 -5.78
CA GLY A 38 -0.36 -8.91 -6.06
C GLY A 38 0.68 -8.66 -4.96
N THR A 39 0.67 -7.45 -4.39
CA THR A 39 1.63 -7.04 -3.36
C THR A 39 1.35 -7.73 -2.04
N ALA A 40 0.08 -7.89 -1.63
CA ALA A 40 -0.26 -8.72 -0.47
C ALA A 40 0.32 -10.13 -0.63
N LEU A 41 -0.01 -10.80 -1.74
CA LEU A 41 0.37 -12.17 -2.00
C LEU A 41 1.88 -12.35 -2.11
N SER A 42 2.58 -11.41 -2.74
CA SER A 42 4.03 -11.49 -2.88
C SER A 42 4.76 -11.22 -1.56
N VAL A 43 4.45 -10.11 -0.88
CA VAL A 43 5.22 -9.64 0.28
C VAL A 43 4.91 -10.43 1.54
N PHE A 44 3.69 -10.92 1.74
CA PHE A 44 3.29 -11.50 3.03
C PHE A 44 2.91 -12.99 2.99
N TYR A 45 2.82 -13.60 1.80
CA TYR A 45 2.40 -15.00 1.68
C TYR A 45 3.39 -15.87 0.91
N LEU A 46 3.78 -15.50 -0.32
CA LEU A 46 4.46 -16.41 -1.24
C LEU A 46 5.91 -16.05 -1.58
N GLY A 47 6.30 -14.77 -1.56
CA GLY A 47 7.66 -14.34 -1.94
C GLY A 47 8.08 -14.72 -3.37
N HIS A 48 7.11 -14.82 -4.29
CA HIS A 48 7.26 -15.49 -5.59
C HIS A 48 7.66 -14.57 -6.76
N ARG A 49 7.52 -13.25 -6.62
CA ARG A 49 7.87 -12.26 -7.65
C ARG A 49 7.94 -10.85 -7.07
N VAL A 50 8.53 -9.90 -7.79
CA VAL A 50 8.32 -8.48 -7.50
C VAL A 50 6.90 -8.06 -7.89
N SER A 51 6.28 -7.16 -7.13
CA SER A 51 4.98 -6.56 -7.42
C SER A 51 5.04 -5.04 -7.27
N ASP A 52 4.64 -4.31 -8.30
CA ASP A 52 4.83 -2.85 -8.39
C ASP A 52 3.69 -2.05 -7.75
N ASP A 53 2.44 -2.53 -7.89
CA ASP A 53 1.25 -1.81 -7.48
C ASP A 53 0.81 -2.14 -6.05
N ILE A 54 0.23 -1.17 -5.32
CA ILE A 54 -0.42 -1.40 -4.02
C ILE A 54 -1.93 -1.37 -4.23
N ASP A 55 -2.59 -2.50 -3.99
CA ASP A 55 -4.05 -2.62 -4.05
C ASP A 55 -4.64 -2.58 -2.64
N LEU A 56 -5.58 -1.66 -2.40
CA LEU A 56 -6.36 -1.59 -1.16
C LEU A 56 -7.83 -1.89 -1.45
N PHE A 57 -8.46 -2.66 -0.57
CA PHE A 57 -9.89 -2.98 -0.63
C PHE A 57 -10.59 -2.51 0.64
N THR A 58 -11.78 -1.93 0.51
CA THR A 58 -12.64 -1.57 1.66
C THR A 58 -14.00 -2.23 1.52
N ARG A 59 -14.59 -2.58 2.67
CA ARG A 59 -16.00 -3.03 2.77
C ARG A 59 -16.94 -1.89 3.12
N GLU A 60 -16.39 -0.75 3.54
CA GLU A 60 -17.15 0.39 4.01
C GLU A 60 -17.61 1.23 2.81
N PRO A 61 -18.88 1.72 2.81
CA PRO A 61 -19.38 2.62 1.79
C PRO A 61 -18.82 4.04 2.02
N LEU A 62 -17.54 4.23 1.69
CA LEU A 62 -16.82 5.50 1.83
C LEU A 62 -16.95 6.37 0.58
N ASP A 63 -16.91 7.69 0.76
CA ASP A 63 -16.59 8.61 -0.33
C ASP A 63 -15.10 8.49 -0.65
N LEU A 64 -14.77 7.63 -1.62
CA LEU A 64 -13.40 7.35 -2.02
C LEU A 64 -12.66 8.60 -2.50
N ALA A 65 -13.35 9.58 -3.09
CA ALA A 65 -12.69 10.80 -3.55
C ALA A 65 -12.20 11.63 -2.36
N ALA A 66 -13.07 11.85 -1.37
CA ALA A 66 -12.71 12.56 -0.16
C ALA A 66 -11.59 11.87 0.63
N VAL A 67 -11.67 10.53 0.73
CA VAL A 67 -10.66 9.72 1.43
C VAL A 67 -9.32 9.73 0.68
N THR A 68 -9.33 9.58 -0.64
CA THR A 68 -8.11 9.63 -1.46
C THR A 68 -7.40 10.97 -1.33
N ASP A 69 -8.15 12.08 -1.34
CA ASP A 69 -7.58 13.41 -1.14
C ASP A 69 -6.96 13.59 0.25
N ILE A 70 -7.51 12.99 1.29
CA ILE A 70 -6.92 13.01 2.64
C ILE A 70 -5.62 12.19 2.68
N ILE A 71 -5.67 10.97 2.16
CA ILE A 71 -4.55 10.01 2.24
C ILE A 71 -3.37 10.44 1.35
N LEU A 72 -3.64 10.96 0.15
CA LEU A 72 -2.58 11.34 -0.81
C LEU A 72 -2.05 12.75 -0.58
N ARG A 73 -2.73 13.58 0.23
CA ARG A 73 -2.32 14.95 0.53
C ARG A 73 -0.87 15.10 1.00
N PRO A 74 -0.31 14.24 1.88
CA PRO A 74 1.08 14.32 2.30
C PRO A 74 2.09 14.14 1.16
N TRP A 75 1.64 13.58 0.02
CA TRP A 75 2.44 13.24 -1.15
C TRP A 75 2.12 14.18 -2.33
N ALA A 76 1.19 15.13 -2.14
CA ALA A 76 0.80 16.09 -3.16
C ALA A 76 1.97 17.05 -3.46
N GLY A 77 2.57 16.91 -4.64
CA GLY A 77 3.70 17.73 -5.11
C GLY A 77 5.06 17.04 -5.09
N GLU A 78 5.18 15.82 -4.55
CA GLU A 78 6.45 15.06 -4.50
C GLU A 78 6.61 14.04 -5.64
N PHE A 79 5.58 13.84 -6.46
CA PHE A 79 5.67 12.98 -7.64
C PHE A 79 6.36 13.72 -8.80
N ILE A 80 7.68 13.53 -8.92
CA ILE A 80 8.33 13.66 -10.22
C ILE A 80 7.82 12.50 -11.06
N VAL A 81 7.00 12.80 -12.08
CA VAL A 81 6.71 11.83 -13.13
C VAL A 81 8.03 11.56 -13.83
N GLY A 82 8.72 10.50 -13.43
CA GLY A 82 9.83 9.97 -14.21
C GLY A 82 9.27 9.56 -15.57
N GLU A 83 9.84 10.12 -16.64
CA GLU A 83 9.58 9.67 -18.01
C GLU A 83 9.84 8.15 -18.04
N ARG A 84 8.77 7.37 -18.24
CA ARG A 84 8.89 5.97 -18.63
C ARG A 84 9.23 5.90 -20.11
#